data_AF-A0A7S0NI27-F1
#
_entry.id   AF-A0A7S0NI27-F1
#
_cell.length_a   1.000
_cell.length_b   1.000
_cell.length_c   1.000
_cell.angle_alpha   90.00
_cell.angle_beta   90.00
_cell.angle_gamma   90.00
#
_symmetry.space_group_name_H-M   'P 1'
#
loop_
_entity.id
_entity.type
_entity.pdbx_description
1 polymer ?
#
loop_
_entity_poly.entity_id
_entity_poly.type
_entity_poly.pdbx_seq_one_letter_code
_entity_poly.pdbx_strand_id
1 'polypeptide(L)'
;TDGRARERATWSIDCNRRMRSNAATVIIAVVSLIALIAPSASHAEEVDNAVRSMPTRQQKTEDLTEVDAWLKTEGLNRFGDPKDTMYTGGTPLFDESTGERRDRYEYIRSRHPDEPWKRGSVRPKDLHDVDDPRFPAHWGPEPPVQTRDYRELPGGYGFGSSTLYKWIETNMAKDAEDLDETGETLGAAPGPAPNSSQSTEDEPEDDL
;
A
#
# COMPACT_ATOMS: atom_id res chain seq x y z
N THR A 1 68.83 10.05 -52.00
CA THR A 1 69.95 9.35 -51.33
C THR A 1 70.68 10.37 -50.47
N ASP A 2 70.02 10.76 -49.39
CA ASP A 2 70.38 10.47 -47.99
C ASP A 2 71.54 11.35 -47.46
N GLY A 3 71.15 12.55 -47.02
CA GLY A 3 71.97 13.51 -46.28
C GLY A 3 71.62 13.46 -44.79
N ARG A 4 71.82 12.31 -44.13
CA ARG A 4 71.40 12.11 -42.74
C ARG A 4 72.53 11.58 -41.88
N ALA A 5 73.56 12.40 -41.59
CA ALA A 5 74.61 11.92 -40.68
C ALA A 5 75.34 12.96 -39.80
N ARG A 6 75.00 14.26 -39.79
CA ARG A 6 75.84 15.23 -39.06
C ARG A 6 75.17 16.23 -38.10
N GLU A 7 73.87 16.12 -37.83
CA GLU A 7 73.16 17.04 -36.91
C GLU A 7 72.77 16.43 -35.54
N ARG A 8 73.32 15.28 -35.15
CA ARG A 8 72.94 14.59 -33.91
C ARG A 8 74.12 14.43 -32.95
N ALA A 9 74.60 15.52 -32.35
CA ALA A 9 75.57 15.40 -31.27
C ALA A 9 75.58 16.54 -30.23
N THR A 10 74.63 17.47 -30.24
CA THR A 10 74.63 18.60 -29.27
C THR A 10 73.33 18.74 -28.45
N TRP A 11 72.37 17.82 -28.60
CA TRP A 11 71.08 17.88 -27.89
C TRP A 11 70.89 16.82 -26.81
N SER A 12 71.99 16.31 -26.21
CA SER A 12 71.91 15.16 -25.30
C SER A 12 72.17 15.46 -23.81
N ILE A 13 72.30 16.73 -23.38
CA ILE A 13 72.58 17.02 -21.96
C ILE A 13 71.63 18.05 -21.32
N ASP A 14 70.91 18.90 -22.07
CA ASP A 14 70.15 20.01 -21.46
C ASP A 14 68.64 19.79 -21.20
N CYS A 15 68.03 18.68 -21.66
CA CYS A 15 66.57 18.50 -21.43
C CYS A 15 66.19 17.78 -20.12
N ASN A 16 67.14 17.14 -19.41
CA ASN A 16 66.78 16.26 -18.28
C ASN A 16 66.88 16.90 -16.88
N ARG A 17 67.19 18.21 -16.76
CA ARG A 17 67.25 18.91 -15.45
C ARG A 17 66.06 19.84 -15.18
N ARG A 18 65.20 20.10 -16.17
CA ARG A 18 64.04 21.00 -16.06
C ARG A 18 62.68 20.30 -15.98
N MET A 19 62.66 18.97 -15.88
CA MET A 19 61.42 18.17 -15.84
C MET A 19 61.18 17.42 -14.51
N ARG A 20 62.02 17.62 -13.49
CA ARG A 20 61.85 16.96 -12.18
C ARG A 20 61.29 17.88 -11.09
N SER A 21 60.98 19.14 -11.40
CA SER A 21 60.52 20.15 -10.41
C SER A 21 59.07 20.60 -10.60
N ASN A 22 58.33 19.98 -11.52
CA ASN A 22 57.03 20.44 -12.02
C ASN A 22 55.95 19.34 -11.96
N ALA A 23 56.32 18.08 -11.75
CA ALA A 23 55.35 16.99 -11.56
C ALA A 23 54.82 16.92 -10.12
N ALA A 24 55.67 17.13 -9.10
CA ALA A 24 55.26 17.02 -7.71
C ALA A 24 54.30 18.16 -7.27
N THR A 25 54.49 19.38 -7.77
CA THR A 25 53.68 20.55 -7.44
C THR A 25 52.30 20.53 -8.09
N VAL A 26 52.19 20.01 -9.32
CA VAL A 26 50.89 19.88 -10.02
C VAL A 26 50.03 18.78 -9.39
N ILE A 27 50.64 17.67 -8.97
CA ILE A 27 49.90 16.57 -8.31
C ILE A 27 49.33 17.01 -6.96
N ILE A 28 50.09 17.74 -6.15
CA ILE A 28 49.58 18.26 -4.85
C ILE A 28 48.46 19.29 -5.06
N ALA A 29 48.56 20.15 -6.08
CA ALA A 29 47.50 21.12 -6.40
C ALA A 29 46.20 20.44 -6.90
N VAL A 30 46.30 19.37 -7.68
CA VAL A 30 45.12 18.61 -8.15
C VAL A 30 44.44 17.83 -7.02
N VAL A 31 45.22 17.23 -6.10
CA VAL A 31 44.66 16.55 -4.92
C VAL A 31 44.01 17.54 -3.95
N SER A 32 44.58 18.75 -3.83
CA SER A 32 44.01 19.81 -2.96
C SER A 32 42.72 20.42 -3.54
N LEU A 33 42.58 20.47 -4.87
CA LEU A 33 41.37 21.00 -5.53
C LEU A 33 40.17 20.04 -5.44
N ILE A 34 40.40 18.73 -5.36
CA ILE A 34 39.34 17.71 -5.29
C ILE A 34 38.69 17.61 -3.89
N ALA A 35 39.34 18.11 -2.83
CA ALA A 35 38.83 18.00 -1.45
C ALA A 35 37.91 19.16 -0.98
N LEU A 36 37.62 20.15 -1.83
CA LEU A 36 36.77 21.29 -1.48
C LEU A 36 35.37 21.26 -2.12
N ILE A 37 35.05 20.24 -2.90
CA ILE A 37 33.68 19.98 -3.33
C ILE A 37 33.07 19.03 -2.29
N ALA A 38 32.56 19.61 -1.20
CA ALA A 38 31.64 18.89 -0.35
C ALA A 38 30.50 18.34 -1.24
N PRO A 39 30.21 17.03 -1.23
CA PRO A 39 28.99 16.53 -1.83
C PRO A 39 27.85 17.13 -1.00
N SER A 40 27.18 18.14 -1.55
CA SER A 40 25.90 18.59 -1.02
C SER A 40 25.01 17.36 -0.93
N ALA A 41 24.50 17.07 0.26
CA ALA A 41 23.63 15.93 0.57
C ALA A 41 22.22 16.08 -0.07
N SER A 42 22.15 16.51 -1.33
CA SER A 42 20.92 16.72 -2.10
C SER A 42 20.81 15.81 -3.32
N HIS A 43 21.78 14.92 -3.56
CA HIS A 43 21.75 13.98 -4.70
C HIS A 43 21.94 12.50 -4.32
N ALA A 44 22.29 12.22 -3.06
CA ALA A 44 22.43 10.84 -2.56
C ALA A 44 21.09 10.24 -2.10
N GLU A 45 20.05 11.06 -1.86
CA GLU A 45 18.76 10.58 -1.36
C GLU A 45 17.75 10.22 -2.47
N GLU A 46 18.10 10.40 -3.76
CA GLU A 46 17.20 10.13 -4.88
C GLU A 46 17.20 8.65 -5.28
N VAL A 47 18.36 7.99 -5.19
CA VAL A 47 18.52 6.57 -5.58
C VAL A 47 17.89 5.60 -4.58
N ASP A 48 17.90 5.94 -3.28
CA ASP A 48 17.28 5.12 -2.22
C ASP A 48 15.75 5.22 -2.24
N ASN A 49 15.18 6.38 -2.60
CA ASN A 49 13.73 6.54 -2.76
C ASN A 49 13.18 5.83 -4.02
N ALA A 50 13.96 5.79 -5.10
CA ALA A 50 13.58 5.07 -6.32
C ALA A 50 13.52 3.54 -6.10
N VAL A 51 14.46 2.98 -5.34
CA VAL A 51 14.43 1.56 -4.92
C VAL A 51 13.23 1.25 -4.03
N ARG A 52 12.81 2.21 -3.18
CA ARG A 52 11.66 2.06 -2.26
C ARG A 52 10.30 2.12 -2.97
N SER A 53 10.27 2.67 -4.18
CA SER A 53 9.04 2.95 -4.94
C SER A 53 8.68 1.86 -5.95
N MET A 54 9.51 0.83 -6.13
CA MET A 54 9.18 -0.29 -7.00
C MET A 54 8.25 -1.27 -6.26
N PRO A 55 7.09 -1.64 -6.85
CA PRO A 55 6.21 -2.63 -6.25
C PRO A 55 7.00 -3.91 -6.03
N THR A 56 6.94 -4.42 -4.81
CA THR A 56 7.66 -5.62 -4.45
C THR A 56 7.11 -6.78 -5.28
N ARG A 57 7.96 -7.75 -5.68
CA ARG A 57 7.52 -8.95 -6.42
C ARG A 57 6.29 -9.62 -5.79
N GLN A 58 6.19 -9.55 -4.46
CA GLN A 58 5.05 -10.03 -3.67
C GLN A 58 3.75 -9.26 -3.97
N GLN A 59 3.76 -7.93 -3.95
CA GLN A 59 2.59 -7.10 -4.26
C GLN A 59 2.08 -7.39 -5.66
N LYS A 60 2.99 -7.52 -6.64
CA LYS A 60 2.64 -7.88 -8.01
C LYS A 60 1.98 -9.26 -8.14
N THR A 61 2.38 -10.24 -7.34
CA THR A 61 1.74 -11.57 -7.36
C THR A 61 0.37 -11.57 -6.71
N GLU A 62 0.20 -10.80 -5.63
CA GLU A 62 -1.08 -10.63 -4.94
C GLU A 62 -2.08 -9.90 -5.88
N ASP A 63 -1.65 -8.78 -6.46
CA ASP A 63 -2.44 -8.01 -7.43
C ASP A 63 -2.89 -8.87 -8.62
N LEU A 64 -2.00 -9.70 -9.16
CA LEU A 64 -2.33 -10.61 -10.25
C LEU A 64 -3.35 -11.69 -9.84
N THR A 65 -3.35 -12.11 -8.58
CA THR A 65 -4.29 -13.12 -8.07
C THR A 65 -5.70 -12.54 -7.96
N GLU A 66 -5.81 -11.30 -7.48
CA GLU A 66 -7.07 -10.56 -7.41
C GLU A 66 -7.64 -10.31 -8.82
N VAL A 67 -6.76 -9.90 -9.74
CA VAL A 67 -7.10 -9.74 -11.15
C VAL A 67 -7.64 -11.04 -11.72
N ASP A 68 -6.97 -12.18 -11.51
CA ASP A 68 -7.42 -13.47 -12.04
C ASP A 68 -8.78 -13.90 -11.47
N ALA A 69 -9.07 -13.60 -10.20
CA ALA A 69 -10.37 -13.85 -9.60
C ALA A 69 -11.45 -13.01 -10.29
N TRP A 70 -11.22 -11.72 -10.48
CA TRP A 70 -12.14 -10.81 -11.15
C TRP A 70 -12.36 -11.16 -12.64
N LEU A 71 -11.30 -11.53 -13.36
CA LEU A 71 -11.42 -11.98 -14.76
C LEU A 71 -12.35 -13.19 -14.89
N LYS A 72 -12.29 -14.09 -13.92
CA LYS A 72 -13.14 -15.29 -13.87
C LYS A 72 -14.60 -14.93 -13.60
N THR A 73 -14.88 -13.98 -12.71
CA THR A 73 -16.26 -13.55 -12.38
C THR A 73 -16.92 -12.83 -13.55
N GLU A 74 -16.19 -11.94 -14.23
CA GLU A 74 -16.69 -11.22 -15.40
C GLU A 74 -16.73 -12.08 -16.67
N GLY A 75 -16.18 -13.30 -16.60
CA GLY A 75 -16.10 -14.19 -17.75
C GLY A 75 -15.21 -13.67 -18.87
N LEU A 76 -14.16 -12.92 -18.53
CA LEU A 76 -13.14 -12.40 -19.44
C LEU A 76 -12.05 -13.46 -19.70
N ASN A 77 -11.20 -13.21 -20.70
CA ASN A 77 -10.01 -14.01 -20.93
C ASN A 77 -8.90 -13.65 -19.93
N ARG A 78 -7.76 -14.36 -20.00
CA ARG A 78 -6.61 -14.19 -19.10
C ARG A 78 -5.95 -12.81 -19.10
N PHE A 79 -6.40 -11.90 -19.96
CA PHE A 79 -5.87 -10.57 -20.18
C PHE A 79 -6.90 -9.45 -20.00
N GLY A 80 -8.12 -9.76 -19.54
CA GLY A 80 -9.16 -8.73 -19.36
C GLY A 80 -9.90 -8.32 -20.60
N ASP A 81 -9.74 -9.03 -21.71
CA ASP A 81 -10.51 -8.83 -22.93
C ASP A 81 -11.63 -9.91 -23.04
N PRO A 82 -12.67 -9.71 -23.87
CA PRO A 82 -13.69 -10.74 -24.12
C PRO A 82 -13.09 -12.11 -24.50
N LYS A 83 -13.75 -13.20 -24.11
CA LYS A 83 -13.28 -14.58 -24.39
C LYS A 83 -13.07 -14.88 -25.87
N ASP A 84 -13.88 -14.27 -26.73
CA ASP A 84 -13.81 -14.46 -28.19
C ASP A 84 -12.81 -13.51 -28.87
N THR A 85 -12.01 -12.77 -28.09
CA THR A 85 -10.99 -11.87 -28.65
C THR A 85 -9.87 -12.67 -29.28
N MET A 86 -9.74 -12.55 -30.61
CA MET A 86 -8.64 -13.11 -31.37
C MET A 86 -7.51 -12.10 -31.52
N TYR A 87 -6.28 -12.51 -31.23
CA TYR A 87 -5.09 -11.68 -31.38
C TYR A 87 -4.35 -12.06 -32.67
N THR A 88 -4.23 -11.11 -33.59
CA THR A 88 -3.68 -11.34 -34.95
C THR A 88 -2.17 -11.64 -34.99
N GLY A 89 -1.47 -11.58 -33.86
CA GLY A 89 -0.02 -11.81 -33.73
C GLY A 89 0.36 -12.58 -32.45
N GLY A 90 -0.54 -13.41 -31.90
CA GLY A 90 -0.24 -14.25 -30.74
C GLY A 90 -0.78 -13.71 -29.42
N THR A 91 0.07 -13.23 -28.50
CA THR A 91 -0.39 -12.67 -27.21
C THR A 91 -0.40 -11.15 -27.26
N PRO A 92 -1.40 -10.47 -26.68
CA PRO A 92 -1.46 -9.00 -26.65
C PRO A 92 -0.27 -8.38 -25.91
N LEU A 93 0.47 -9.17 -25.12
CA LEU A 93 1.62 -8.70 -24.37
C LEU A 93 2.91 -8.55 -25.18
N PHE A 94 2.93 -9.00 -26.44
CA PHE A 94 4.11 -8.96 -27.29
C PHE A 94 3.90 -8.01 -28.46
N ASP A 95 4.77 -7.02 -28.58
CA ASP A 95 4.83 -6.14 -29.73
C ASP A 95 5.84 -6.70 -30.74
N GLU A 96 5.35 -7.15 -31.89
CA GLU A 96 6.20 -7.76 -32.93
C GLU A 96 7.05 -6.73 -33.69
N SER A 97 6.63 -5.47 -33.71
CA SER A 97 7.36 -4.40 -34.40
C SER A 97 8.58 -3.92 -33.61
N THR A 98 8.49 -3.94 -32.28
CA THR A 98 9.57 -3.53 -31.37
C THR A 98 10.28 -4.71 -30.71
N GLY A 99 9.68 -5.89 -30.70
CA GLY A 99 10.15 -7.07 -29.96
C GLY A 99 9.94 -6.98 -28.45
N GLU A 100 9.25 -5.95 -27.97
CA GLU A 100 9.08 -5.71 -26.54
C GLU A 100 7.94 -6.54 -25.94
N ARG A 101 8.10 -6.91 -24.66
CA ARG A 101 7.07 -7.60 -23.88
C ARG A 101 6.60 -6.69 -22.77
N ARG A 102 5.30 -6.41 -22.73
CA ARG A 102 4.70 -5.72 -21.58
C ARG A 102 4.27 -6.71 -20.52
N ASP A 103 4.18 -6.21 -19.29
CA ASP A 103 3.66 -6.99 -18.18
C ASP A 103 2.15 -7.24 -18.30
N ARG A 104 1.70 -8.39 -17.79
CA ARG A 104 0.28 -8.75 -17.81
C ARG A 104 -0.56 -7.81 -16.94
N TYR A 105 -0.08 -7.49 -15.73
CA TYR A 105 -0.78 -6.60 -14.82
C TYR A 105 -0.91 -5.21 -15.43
N GLU A 106 0.20 -4.67 -15.94
CA GLU A 106 0.23 -3.37 -16.63
C GLU A 106 -0.75 -3.33 -17.81
N TYR A 107 -0.86 -4.41 -18.58
CA TYR A 107 -1.86 -4.46 -19.64
C TYR A 107 -3.29 -4.36 -19.11
N ILE A 108 -3.63 -5.20 -18.14
CA ILE A 108 -4.99 -5.28 -17.60
C ILE A 108 -5.35 -3.94 -16.94
N ARG A 109 -4.42 -3.35 -16.19
CA ARG A 109 -4.55 -2.02 -15.60
C ARG A 109 -4.77 -0.92 -16.63
N SER A 110 -4.07 -0.97 -17.77
CA SER A 110 -4.27 0.00 -18.85
C SER A 110 -5.66 -0.07 -19.49
N ARG A 111 -6.29 -1.26 -19.49
CA ARG A 111 -7.64 -1.48 -20.03
C ARG A 111 -8.74 -1.18 -19.02
N HIS A 112 -8.45 -1.39 -17.75
CA HIS A 112 -9.36 -1.27 -16.62
C HIS A 112 -8.75 -0.30 -15.58
N PRO A 113 -8.69 1.01 -15.90
CA PRO A 113 -8.04 2.01 -15.05
C PRO A 113 -8.79 2.27 -13.74
N ASP A 114 -10.05 1.85 -13.66
CA ASP A 114 -10.88 1.86 -12.45
C ASP A 114 -10.56 0.72 -11.48
N GLU A 115 -9.64 -0.18 -11.87
CA GLU A 115 -9.14 -1.32 -11.08
C GLU A 115 -10.28 -2.08 -10.37
N PRO A 116 -11.26 -2.62 -11.10
CA PRO A 116 -12.47 -3.21 -10.52
C PRO A 116 -12.18 -4.38 -9.57
N TRP A 117 -11.05 -5.07 -9.73
CA TRP A 117 -10.58 -6.11 -8.80
C TRP A 117 -10.25 -5.58 -7.40
N LYS A 118 -10.00 -4.27 -7.22
CA LYS A 118 -9.73 -3.65 -5.92
C LYS A 118 -10.98 -3.35 -5.11
N ARG A 119 -12.16 -3.26 -5.73
CA ARG A 119 -13.42 -2.83 -5.09
C ARG A 119 -13.86 -3.74 -3.94
N GLY A 120 -13.56 -5.04 -4.01
CA GLY A 120 -13.86 -6.03 -2.97
C GLY A 120 -12.65 -6.42 -2.11
N SER A 121 -11.46 -5.89 -2.42
CA SER A 121 -10.20 -6.25 -1.76
C SER A 121 -9.87 -5.38 -0.55
N VAL A 122 -10.86 -4.73 0.07
CA VAL A 122 -10.61 -4.18 1.39
C VAL A 122 -10.30 -5.36 2.29
N ARG A 123 -9.04 -5.46 2.71
CA ARG A 123 -8.60 -6.52 3.61
C ARG A 123 -9.53 -6.40 4.83
N PRO A 124 -10.14 -7.48 5.34
CA PRO A 124 -11.01 -7.39 6.53
C PRO A 124 -10.33 -6.76 7.75
N LYS A 125 -8.99 -6.69 7.72
CA LYS A 125 -8.14 -6.01 8.69
C LYS A 125 -8.09 -4.48 8.53
N ASP A 126 -8.27 -3.93 7.33
CA ASP A 126 -8.39 -2.49 7.08
C ASP A 126 -9.85 -2.02 6.98
N LEU A 127 -10.81 -2.95 6.88
CA LEU A 127 -12.25 -2.66 6.89
C LEU A 127 -12.83 -2.47 8.31
N HIS A 128 -11.99 -2.39 9.35
CA HIS A 128 -12.42 -2.10 10.72
C HIS A 128 -12.12 -0.65 11.15
N ASP A 129 -11.80 0.24 10.21
CA ASP A 129 -11.73 1.70 10.41
C ASP A 129 -12.89 2.44 9.71
N VAL A 130 -13.96 1.73 9.30
CA VAL A 130 -15.23 2.39 8.99
C VAL A 130 -15.92 2.61 10.32
N ASP A 131 -15.98 3.87 10.74
CA ASP A 131 -16.64 4.38 11.93
C ASP A 131 -18.14 4.03 11.95
N ASP A 132 -18.50 2.76 12.11
CA ASP A 132 -19.77 2.37 12.69
C ASP A 132 -19.52 2.29 14.20
N PRO A 133 -19.69 3.41 14.93
CA PRO A 133 -19.44 3.41 16.35
C PRO A 133 -20.42 2.40 16.98
N ARG A 134 -19.86 1.45 17.72
CA ARG A 134 -20.63 0.42 18.44
C ARG A 134 -21.75 1.02 19.30
N PHE A 135 -21.60 2.28 19.70
CA PHE A 135 -22.56 3.04 20.49
C PHE A 135 -22.91 4.37 19.79
N PRO A 136 -24.12 4.92 20.01
CA PRO A 136 -24.50 6.22 19.48
C PRO A 136 -23.52 7.35 19.84
N ALA A 137 -23.24 8.23 18.89
CA ALA A 137 -22.26 9.31 19.07
C ALA A 137 -22.65 10.31 20.19
N HIS A 138 -23.95 10.48 20.47
CA HIS A 138 -24.43 11.41 21.51
C HIS A 138 -24.22 10.91 22.94
N TRP A 139 -23.94 9.62 23.14
CA TRP A 139 -23.66 9.04 24.46
C TRP A 139 -22.25 9.37 24.98
N GLY A 140 -21.38 9.93 24.13
CA GLY A 140 -20.02 10.27 24.45
C GLY A 140 -19.06 9.07 24.50
N PRO A 141 -17.82 9.25 24.98
CA PRO A 141 -16.83 8.19 25.00
C PRO A 141 -17.18 7.11 26.03
N GLU A 142 -16.94 5.85 25.67
CA GLU A 142 -17.06 4.72 26.59
C GLU A 142 -16.13 4.87 27.82
N PRO A 143 -16.46 4.27 28.97
CA PRO A 143 -15.63 4.41 30.16
C PRO A 143 -14.19 3.89 29.91
N PRO A 144 -13.14 4.67 30.21
CA PRO A 144 -11.75 4.30 29.88
C PRO A 144 -11.21 3.15 30.73
N VAL A 145 -11.85 2.86 31.88
CA VAL A 145 -11.53 1.72 32.74
C VAL A 145 -12.74 0.81 32.79
N GLN A 146 -12.56 -0.42 32.29
CA GLN A 146 -13.58 -1.45 32.27
C GLN A 146 -13.19 -2.58 33.22
N THR A 147 -14.18 -3.18 33.87
CA THR A 147 -14.00 -4.40 34.65
C THR A 147 -13.78 -5.61 33.74
N ARG A 148 -13.15 -6.68 34.23
CA ARG A 148 -12.93 -7.91 33.46
C ARG A 148 -14.15 -8.82 33.37
N ASP A 149 -15.29 -8.36 33.89
CA ASP A 149 -16.53 -9.12 33.83
C ASP A 149 -17.01 -9.20 32.38
N TYR A 150 -17.65 -10.31 32.01
CA TYR A 150 -18.24 -10.47 30.68
C TYR A 150 -19.71 -10.85 30.84
N ARG A 151 -20.61 -10.00 30.36
CA ARG A 151 -22.07 -10.14 30.49
C ARG A 151 -22.76 -9.59 29.24
N GLU A 152 -24.00 -10.01 29.04
CA GLU A 152 -24.87 -9.48 27.99
C GLU A 152 -25.22 -8.02 28.29
N LEU A 153 -25.05 -7.15 27.29
CA LEU A 153 -25.38 -5.74 27.35
C LEU A 153 -26.84 -5.53 26.97
N PRO A 154 -27.55 -4.58 27.60
CA PRO A 154 -28.92 -4.25 27.24
C PRO A 154 -28.95 -3.65 25.82
N GLY A 155 -30.09 -3.72 25.13
CA GLY A 155 -30.26 -3.09 23.81
C GLY A 155 -29.57 -3.79 22.64
N GLY A 156 -29.12 -5.03 22.79
CA GLY A 156 -28.58 -5.83 21.68
C GLY A 156 -27.12 -5.54 21.33
N TYR A 157 -26.41 -4.71 22.10
CA TYR A 157 -25.00 -4.36 21.89
C TYR A 157 -23.99 -5.51 22.09
N GLY A 158 -24.47 -6.75 22.23
CA GLY A 158 -23.67 -7.95 22.44
C GLY A 158 -23.25 -8.10 23.90
N PHE A 159 -21.96 -8.34 24.11
CA PHE A 159 -21.41 -8.57 25.45
C PHE A 159 -20.34 -7.55 25.82
N GLY A 160 -20.18 -7.30 27.12
CA GLY A 160 -19.18 -6.38 27.64
C GLY A 160 -19.05 -6.42 29.15
N SER A 161 -18.36 -5.42 29.69
CA SER A 161 -18.11 -5.34 31.12
C SER A 161 -19.32 -4.87 31.92
N SER A 162 -19.30 -5.16 33.22
CA SER A 162 -20.29 -4.63 34.17
C SER A 162 -20.26 -3.09 34.28
N THR A 163 -19.12 -2.46 33.96
CA THR A 163 -18.97 -1.01 33.91
C THR A 163 -19.62 -0.45 32.63
N LEU A 164 -19.42 -1.13 31.49
CA LEU A 164 -20.03 -0.79 30.22
C LEU A 164 -21.55 -0.98 30.27
N TYR A 165 -22.02 -2.06 30.90
CA TYR A 165 -23.43 -2.33 31.14
C TYR A 165 -24.13 -1.14 31.83
N LYS A 166 -23.59 -0.68 32.96
CA LYS A 166 -24.17 0.45 33.71
C LYS A 166 -24.15 1.75 32.92
N TRP A 167 -23.12 1.96 32.11
CA TRP A 167 -23.01 3.14 31.25
C TRP A 167 -24.08 3.13 30.16
N ILE A 168 -24.29 2.01 29.46
CA ILE A 168 -25.36 1.85 28.46
C ILE A 168 -26.73 2.06 29.10
N GLU A 169 -26.99 1.39 30.24
CA GLU A 169 -28.26 1.52 30.98
C GLU A 169 -28.56 2.99 31.34
N THR A 170 -27.56 3.71 31.83
CA THR A 170 -27.70 5.14 32.19
C THR A 170 -28.00 6.02 30.97
N ASN A 171 -27.36 5.76 29.82
CA ASN A 171 -27.58 6.56 28.62
C ASN A 171 -28.93 6.24 27.95
N MET A 172 -29.35 4.97 27.93
CA MET A 172 -30.68 4.59 27.47
C MET A 172 -31.79 5.22 28.33
N ALA A 173 -31.59 5.30 29.65
CA ALA A 173 -32.53 5.98 30.55
C ALA A 173 -32.63 7.48 30.25
N LYS A 174 -31.50 8.16 29.99
CA LYS A 174 -31.50 9.57 29.57
C LYS A 174 -32.20 9.77 28.22
N ASP A 175 -31.92 8.92 27.25
CA ASP A 175 -32.59 8.95 25.95
C ASP A 175 -34.11 8.70 26.07
N ALA A 176 -34.54 7.93 27.08
CA ALA A 176 -35.96 7.72 27.37
C ALA A 176 -36.62 8.92 28.08
N GLU A 177 -35.87 9.64 28.91
CA GLU A 177 -36.32 10.86 29.60
C GLU A 177 -36.43 12.06 28.65
N ASP A 178 -35.61 12.15 27.61
CA ASP A 178 -35.63 13.25 26.61
C ASP A 178 -36.84 13.19 25.66
N LEU A 179 -37.78 12.25 25.87
CA LEU A 179 -38.95 12.02 25.03
C LEU A 179 -40.20 12.84 25.42
N ASP A 180 -40.11 13.82 26.33
CA ASP A 180 -41.28 14.52 26.86
C ASP A 180 -41.56 15.95 26.34
N GLU A 181 -40.75 16.53 25.43
CA GLU A 181 -41.00 17.93 24.97
C GLU A 181 -41.15 18.19 23.46
N THR A 182 -40.75 17.30 22.53
CA THR A 182 -40.77 17.62 21.07
C THR A 182 -41.60 16.71 20.16
N GLY A 183 -42.28 15.68 20.68
CA GLY A 183 -43.37 15.00 19.96
C GLY A 183 -43.03 14.40 18.58
N GLU A 184 -41.75 14.21 18.26
CA GLU A 184 -41.28 13.62 17.01
C GLU A 184 -40.41 12.40 17.32
N THR A 185 -40.92 11.21 17.04
CA THR A 185 -40.27 9.94 17.39
C THR A 185 -39.05 9.70 16.51
N LEU A 186 -37.87 10.15 16.93
CA LEU A 186 -36.61 9.95 16.19
C LEU A 186 -35.44 9.46 17.07
N GLY A 187 -35.71 8.71 18.15
CA GLY A 187 -34.66 8.36 19.12
C GLY A 187 -34.76 7.00 19.80
N ALA A 188 -35.65 6.09 19.39
CA ALA A 188 -35.53 4.71 19.85
C ALA A 188 -34.21 4.18 19.33
N ALA A 189 -33.18 4.11 20.19
CA ALA A 189 -31.85 3.65 19.84
C ALA A 189 -32.00 2.39 18.99
N PRO A 190 -31.68 2.41 17.68
CA PRO A 190 -31.66 1.19 16.91
C PRO A 190 -30.53 0.39 17.52
N GLY A 191 -30.88 -0.51 18.45
CA GLY A 191 -29.97 -1.54 18.88
C GLY A 191 -29.38 -2.16 17.61
N PRO A 192 -28.07 -2.42 17.56
CA PRO A 192 -27.48 -3.08 16.40
C PRO A 192 -28.34 -4.31 16.11
N ALA A 193 -28.82 -4.42 14.87
CA ALA A 193 -29.81 -5.41 14.48
C ALA A 193 -29.43 -6.78 15.08
N PRO A 194 -30.39 -7.52 15.67
CA PRO A 194 -30.07 -8.78 16.32
C PRO A 194 -29.32 -9.66 15.33
N ASN A 195 -28.08 -10.03 15.67
CA ASN A 195 -27.30 -10.97 14.88
C ASN A 195 -28.10 -12.27 14.80
N SER A 196 -28.74 -12.50 13.65
CA SER A 196 -29.41 -13.75 13.29
C SER A 196 -28.33 -14.81 13.09
N SER A 197 -27.78 -15.32 14.19
CA SER A 197 -26.90 -16.49 14.25
C SER A 197 -26.99 -17.11 15.65
N GLN A 198 -28.23 -17.34 16.09
CA GLN A 198 -28.53 -18.36 17.07
C GLN A 198 -29.66 -19.19 16.47
N SER A 199 -29.30 -20.06 15.54
CA SER A 199 -30.07 -21.25 15.24
C SER A 199 -30.12 -22.06 16.54
N THR A 200 -31.18 -21.87 17.31
CA THR A 200 -31.65 -22.90 18.24
C THR A 200 -32.17 -24.04 17.38
N GLU A 201 -31.28 -24.94 16.99
CA GLU A 201 -31.69 -26.26 16.55
C GLU A 201 -32.22 -26.97 17.80
N ASP A 202 -33.54 -26.92 17.94
CA ASP A 202 -34.32 -27.81 18.81
C ASP A 202 -33.96 -29.25 18.47
N GLU A 203 -33.19 -29.90 19.34
CA GLU A 203 -33.12 -31.36 19.42
C GLU A 203 -34.46 -31.85 20.02
N PRO A 204 -35.28 -32.63 19.29
CA PRO A 204 -36.39 -33.34 19.92
C PRO A 204 -35.85 -34.57 20.65
N GLU A 205 -35.64 -34.43 21.95
CA GLU A 205 -35.54 -35.56 22.88
C GLU A 205 -36.90 -36.27 22.96
N ASP A 206 -36.89 -37.54 22.58
CA ASP A 206 -37.69 -38.67 23.07
C ASP A 206 -39.10 -38.41 23.65
N ASP A 207 -40.10 -38.97 22.95
CA ASP A 207 -41.32 -39.48 23.58
C ASP A 207 -41.66 -40.89 23.03
N LEU A 208 -41.38 -41.90 23.88
CA LEU A 208 -41.97 -43.24 24.01
C LEU A 208 -41.60 -44.37 23.03
#